data_AF-A0A938Y5E4-F1
#
_entry.id   AF-A0A938Y5E4-F1
#
_cell.length_a   1.000
_cell.length_b   1.000
_cell.length_c   1.000
_cell.angle_alpha   90.00
_cell.angle_beta   90.00
_cell.angle_gamma   90.00
#
_symmetry.space_group_name_H-M   'P 1'
#
loop_
_entity.id
_entity.type
_entity.pdbx_description
1 polymer ?
#
loop_
_entity_poly.entity_id
_entity_poly.type
_entity_poly.pdbx_seq_one_letter_code
_entity_poly.pdbx_strand_id
1 'polypeptide(L)'
;MTTPEDPTQRAPHNPAQPPPSPYGAPGPSPYGASGQPAQQWPQAGPVYPPAGPAQSPYSPPPGSGKSGRTVTIVVGAVVLAILLVCGGTVTLVVLGIKNVSDAVDESISEFDTNRPGGRDNPIEVEIGEEFEIDGVSYAAGWRLEAPQNEYDGDSIAGLRGTNERDDESSESVSLSFTFIGADDVEIGEVRCRSDGTISHGNTEELDCDGNKRVGGAERVEVAASY
;
A
#
# COMPACT_ATOMS: atom_id res chain seq x y z
N MET A 1 21.37 -77.28 -5.60
CA MET A 1 20.53 -76.35 -4.83
C MET A 1 20.54 -75.04 -5.58
N THR A 2 19.44 -74.78 -6.28
CA THR A 2 19.22 -73.71 -7.24
C THR A 2 18.71 -72.48 -6.51
N THR A 3 19.39 -71.36 -6.69
CA THR A 3 18.99 -70.04 -6.20
C THR A 3 17.79 -69.55 -7.02
N PRO A 4 16.68 -69.10 -6.39
CA PRO A 4 15.59 -68.46 -7.11
C PRO A 4 16.00 -67.04 -7.55
N GLU A 5 15.83 -66.76 -8.83
CA GLU A 5 15.98 -65.43 -9.44
C GLU A 5 14.77 -64.56 -9.07
N ASP A 6 15.03 -63.33 -8.64
CA ASP A 6 14.04 -62.29 -8.29
C ASP A 6 13.65 -61.50 -9.56
N PRO A 7 12.39 -61.59 -10.05
CA PRO A 7 11.96 -60.90 -11.26
C PRO A 7 11.18 -59.63 -10.91
N THR A 8 11.82 -58.64 -10.28
CA THR A 8 11.20 -57.30 -10.15
C THR A 8 12.21 -56.15 -10.32
N GLN A 9 13.00 -56.18 -11.40
CA GLN A 9 13.74 -55.01 -11.87
C GLN A 9 12.84 -54.16 -12.78
N ARG A 10 12.02 -53.29 -12.19
CA ARG A 10 11.28 -52.24 -12.93
C ARG A 10 12.26 -51.14 -13.32
N ALA A 11 12.50 -51.01 -14.61
CA ALA A 11 13.30 -49.93 -15.19
C ALA A 11 12.72 -48.55 -14.83
N PRO A 12 13.56 -47.51 -14.64
CA PRO A 12 13.09 -46.15 -14.41
C PRO A 12 12.30 -45.65 -15.63
N HIS A 13 11.09 -45.18 -15.36
CA HIS A 13 10.25 -44.51 -16.34
C HIS A 13 10.90 -43.16 -16.68
N ASN A 14 11.36 -43.01 -17.92
CA ASN A 14 11.90 -41.77 -18.45
C ASN A 14 10.71 -40.88 -18.85
N PRO A 15 10.41 -39.77 -18.14
CA PRO A 15 9.37 -38.85 -18.58
C PRO A 15 9.80 -38.24 -19.92
N ALA A 16 8.93 -38.40 -20.92
CA ALA A 16 9.16 -37.87 -22.25
C ALA A 16 9.44 -36.37 -22.18
N GLN A 17 10.57 -35.94 -22.76
CA GLN A 17 10.89 -34.54 -22.98
C GLN A 17 9.74 -33.86 -23.76
N PRO A 18 9.25 -32.69 -23.33
CA PRO A 18 8.34 -31.90 -24.13
C PRO A 18 9.01 -31.49 -25.45
N PRO A 19 8.25 -31.39 -26.56
CA PRO A 19 8.79 -30.97 -27.85
C PRO A 19 9.34 -29.53 -27.75
N PRO A 20 10.45 -29.22 -28.45
CA PRO A 20 10.99 -27.86 -28.48
C PRO A 20 9.98 -26.90 -29.12
N SER A 21 9.64 -25.83 -28.41
CA SER A 21 8.80 -24.73 -28.91
C SER A 21 9.45 -24.05 -30.13
N PRO A 22 8.73 -23.91 -31.26
CA PRO A 22 9.24 -23.28 -32.49
C PRO A 22 8.85 -21.79 -32.61
N TYR A 23 9.05 -21.00 -31.56
CA TYR A 23 8.83 -19.55 -31.55
C TYR A 23 10.04 -18.90 -30.87
N GLY A 24 10.71 -17.88 -31.37
CA GLY A 24 10.57 -17.03 -32.55
C GLY A 24 11.74 -16.03 -32.47
N ALA A 25 12.29 -15.66 -33.62
CA ALA A 25 13.48 -14.82 -33.72
C ALA A 25 13.30 -13.42 -33.06
N PRO A 26 14.35 -12.83 -32.46
CA PRO A 26 14.33 -11.44 -32.00
C PRO A 26 14.25 -10.50 -33.22
N GLY A 27 13.09 -9.86 -33.38
CA GLY A 27 12.93 -8.74 -34.30
C GLY A 27 13.61 -7.48 -33.76
N PRO A 28 14.26 -6.67 -34.60
CA PRO A 28 14.84 -5.39 -34.18
C PRO A 28 13.73 -4.40 -33.81
N SER A 29 13.78 -3.87 -32.59
CA SER A 29 12.89 -2.81 -32.11
C SER A 29 13.16 -1.49 -32.84
N PRO A 30 12.15 -0.87 -33.50
CA PRO A 30 12.28 0.44 -34.12
C PRO A 30 11.35 1.44 -33.41
N TYR A 31 11.79 1.95 -32.26
CA TYR A 31 11.20 3.16 -31.67
C TYR A 31 12.34 4.12 -31.36
N GLY A 32 12.54 5.23 -32.07
CA GLY A 32 11.53 6.06 -32.74
C GLY A 32 11.36 7.31 -31.90
N ALA A 33 12.24 8.28 -32.15
CA ALA A 33 12.27 9.58 -31.53
C ALA A 33 10.92 10.32 -31.65
N SER A 34 10.42 10.81 -30.52
CA SER A 34 9.48 11.93 -30.43
C SER A 34 9.74 12.57 -29.06
N GLY A 35 10.28 13.78 -28.95
CA GLY A 35 9.78 15.01 -29.55
C GLY A 35 8.92 15.73 -28.51
N GLN A 36 9.51 16.16 -27.38
CA GLN A 36 8.81 16.97 -26.39
C GLN A 36 8.65 18.41 -26.88
N PRO A 37 7.43 18.96 -26.97
CA PRO A 37 7.23 20.39 -27.20
C PRO A 37 7.48 21.18 -25.90
N ALA A 38 8.30 22.23 -26.02
CA ALA A 38 8.56 23.20 -24.96
C ALA A 38 7.29 23.98 -24.60
N GLN A 39 6.96 24.04 -23.30
CA GLN A 39 5.89 24.92 -22.81
C GLN A 39 6.37 26.37 -22.75
N GLN A 40 5.65 27.24 -23.46
CA GLN A 40 5.83 28.69 -23.44
C GLN A 40 4.91 29.31 -22.37
N TRP A 41 5.51 30.15 -21.52
CA TRP A 41 4.82 31.01 -20.57
C TRP A 41 4.25 32.27 -21.26
N PRO A 42 2.98 32.65 -21.03
CA PRO A 42 2.49 33.94 -21.49
C PRO A 42 2.77 35.08 -20.49
N GLN A 43 3.44 36.13 -20.99
CA GLN A 43 3.46 37.48 -20.42
C GLN A 43 2.34 38.34 -21.04
N ALA A 44 1.64 39.13 -20.21
CA ALA A 44 0.97 40.41 -20.52
C ALA A 44 0.34 40.91 -19.20
N GLY A 45 0.41 42.16 -18.73
CA GLY A 45 0.46 43.47 -19.37
C GLY A 45 -0.70 44.33 -18.78
N PRO A 46 -0.51 45.63 -18.44
CA PRO A 46 -1.43 46.41 -17.58
C PRO A 46 -2.49 47.22 -18.36
N VAL A 47 -3.67 47.46 -17.78
CA VAL A 47 -4.70 48.36 -18.34
C VAL A 47 -5.47 49.13 -17.24
N TYR A 48 -5.27 50.45 -17.17
CA TYR A 48 -6.19 51.49 -16.63
C TYR A 48 -7.12 51.96 -17.78
N PRO A 49 -8.37 52.49 -17.60
CA PRO A 49 -8.67 53.87 -17.11
C PRO A 49 -10.13 54.04 -16.51
N PRO A 50 -10.85 55.20 -16.57
CA PRO A 50 -10.74 56.46 -15.79
C PRO A 50 -12.06 56.98 -15.11
N ALA A 51 -11.90 57.94 -14.19
CA ALA A 51 -12.70 59.17 -13.87
C ALA A 51 -14.23 59.17 -13.58
N GLY A 52 -14.64 59.87 -12.48
CA GLY A 52 -15.87 60.70 -12.45
C GLY A 52 -16.58 60.91 -11.08
N PRO A 53 -17.32 62.02 -10.84
CA PRO A 53 -17.48 62.68 -9.51
C PRO A 53 -18.94 62.80 -8.95
N ALA A 54 -19.13 63.12 -7.65
CA ALA A 54 -20.25 63.89 -7.01
C ALA A 54 -20.27 63.67 -5.45
N GLN A 55 -19.98 64.65 -4.56
CA GLN A 55 -20.82 65.74 -3.99
C GLN A 55 -21.94 65.31 -2.98
N SER A 56 -21.67 65.56 -1.68
CA SER A 56 -22.46 65.98 -0.47
C SER A 56 -24.02 65.85 -0.43
N PRO A 57 -24.73 65.72 0.73
CA PRO A 57 -24.46 66.41 2.02
C PRO A 57 -24.80 65.67 3.35
N TYR A 58 -24.27 66.24 4.44
CA TYR A 58 -24.52 65.91 5.84
C TYR A 58 -25.97 66.21 6.25
N SER A 59 -26.67 65.22 6.83
CA SER A 59 -27.98 65.40 7.46
C SER A 59 -27.87 65.19 8.99
N PRO A 60 -28.42 66.08 9.82
CA PRO A 60 -28.47 65.88 11.28
C PRO A 60 -29.50 64.81 11.68
N PRO A 61 -29.24 64.02 12.73
CA PRO A 61 -30.18 63.00 13.19
C PRO A 61 -31.38 63.60 13.95
N PRO A 62 -32.63 63.24 13.62
CA PRO A 62 -33.79 63.57 14.44
C PRO A 62 -34.00 62.58 15.60
N GLY A 63 -34.07 63.16 16.80
CA GLY A 63 -35.01 62.87 17.89
C GLY A 63 -35.45 61.43 18.17
N SER A 64 -34.90 60.89 19.26
CA SER A 64 -35.59 60.17 20.35
C SER A 64 -37.06 59.76 20.14
N GLY A 65 -37.32 58.45 20.17
CA GLY A 65 -38.67 57.94 20.42
C GLY A 65 -38.78 56.42 20.36
N LYS A 66 -38.93 55.79 21.54
CA LYS A 66 -39.25 54.36 21.76
C LYS A 66 -38.08 53.35 21.63
N SER A 67 -36.92 53.69 22.19
CA SER A 67 -35.80 52.77 22.39
C SER A 67 -35.91 52.07 23.75
N GLY A 68 -36.57 50.91 23.81
CA GLY A 68 -36.60 50.12 25.05
C GLY A 68 -36.94 48.66 24.83
N ARG A 69 -37.98 48.37 24.05
CA ARG A 69 -38.40 46.98 23.73
C ARG A 69 -37.71 46.41 22.49
N THR A 70 -37.48 47.21 21.45
CA THR A 70 -36.80 46.72 20.25
C THR A 70 -35.31 46.44 20.50
N VAL A 71 -34.65 47.28 21.32
CA VAL A 71 -33.24 47.08 21.65
C VAL A 71 -33.03 45.84 22.53
N THR A 72 -33.92 45.54 23.47
CA THR A 72 -33.84 44.29 24.26
C THR A 72 -34.10 43.05 23.41
N ILE A 73 -34.99 43.11 22.42
CA ILE A 73 -35.22 42.00 21.48
C ILE A 73 -34.00 41.80 20.57
N VAL A 74 -33.42 42.89 20.03
CA VAL A 74 -32.24 42.80 19.15
C VAL A 74 -31.01 42.33 19.92
N VAL A 75 -30.75 42.87 21.12
CA VAL A 75 -29.64 42.41 21.98
C VAL A 75 -29.87 40.97 22.45
N GLY A 76 -31.10 40.60 22.79
CA GLY A 76 -31.46 39.21 23.12
C GLY A 76 -31.24 38.25 21.96
N ALA A 77 -31.62 38.65 20.73
CA ALA A 77 -31.39 37.85 19.53
C ALA A 77 -29.90 37.73 19.18
N VAL A 78 -29.11 38.80 19.36
CA VAL A 78 -27.65 38.77 19.13
C VAL A 78 -26.95 37.91 20.18
N VAL A 79 -27.31 38.02 21.46
CA VAL A 79 -26.74 37.18 22.54
C VAL A 79 -27.14 35.72 22.34
N LEU A 80 -28.40 35.44 21.96
CA LEU A 80 -28.85 34.08 21.64
C LEU A 80 -28.13 33.53 20.39
N ALA A 81 -27.91 34.34 19.36
CA ALA A 81 -27.15 33.96 18.18
C ALA A 81 -25.69 33.67 18.51
N ILE A 82 -25.05 34.50 19.35
CA ILE A 82 -23.68 34.26 19.84
C ILE A 82 -23.64 32.98 20.70
N LEU A 83 -24.63 32.75 21.57
CA LEU A 83 -24.71 31.52 22.36
C LEU A 83 -25.01 30.29 21.50
N LEU A 84 -25.76 30.41 20.40
CA LEU A 84 -25.98 29.32 19.44
C LEU A 84 -24.75 29.07 18.57
N VAL A 85 -23.98 30.09 18.21
CA VAL A 85 -22.74 29.93 17.44
C VAL A 85 -21.60 29.42 18.32
N CYS A 86 -21.44 29.94 19.54
CA CYS A 86 -20.41 29.49 20.48
C CYS A 86 -20.79 28.21 21.25
N GLY A 87 -22.08 27.99 21.51
CA GLY A 87 -22.58 26.76 22.13
C GLY A 87 -22.82 25.65 21.11
N GLY A 88 -23.29 25.98 19.91
CA GLY A 88 -23.53 25.02 18.83
C GLY A 88 -22.25 24.41 18.25
N THR A 89 -21.12 25.13 18.27
CA THR A 89 -19.81 24.54 17.95
C THR A 89 -19.40 23.49 18.96
N VAL A 90 -19.63 23.70 20.26
CA VAL A 90 -19.36 22.69 21.29
C VAL A 90 -20.26 21.47 21.11
N THR A 91 -21.54 21.64 20.78
CA THR A 91 -22.45 20.52 20.53
C THR A 91 -22.10 19.76 19.24
N LEU A 92 -21.70 20.46 18.17
CA LEU A 92 -21.23 19.84 16.92
C LEU A 92 -19.87 19.14 17.08
N VAL A 93 -18.99 19.63 17.94
CA VAL A 93 -17.73 18.96 18.27
C VAL A 93 -17.99 17.72 19.13
N VAL A 94 -18.88 17.79 20.14
CA VAL A 94 -19.20 16.64 20.99
C VAL A 94 -20.02 15.57 20.26
N LEU A 95 -20.91 15.95 19.33
CA LEU A 95 -21.63 14.99 18.47
C LEU A 95 -20.80 14.54 17.26
N GLY A 96 -19.86 15.37 16.79
CA GLY A 96 -18.92 15.03 15.73
C GLY A 96 -17.86 14.04 16.20
N ILE A 97 -17.30 14.18 17.40
CA ILE A 97 -16.33 13.23 17.95
C ILE A 97 -16.92 11.81 18.06
N LYS A 98 -18.22 11.66 18.30
CA LYS A 98 -18.85 10.32 18.38
C LYS A 98 -19.11 9.62 17.05
N ASN A 99 -19.05 10.33 15.92
CA ASN A 99 -19.28 9.76 14.59
C ASN A 99 -18.08 9.93 13.64
N VAL A 100 -17.04 10.66 14.05
CA VAL A 100 -15.81 10.87 13.26
C VAL A 100 -14.72 9.89 13.67
N SER A 101 -14.77 9.32 14.88
CA SER A 101 -13.85 8.23 15.27
C SER A 101 -13.96 7.04 14.31
N ASP A 102 -15.17 6.60 13.98
CA ASP A 102 -15.36 5.41 13.16
C ASP A 102 -14.98 5.65 11.68
N ALA A 103 -15.25 6.84 11.12
CA ALA A 103 -14.96 7.15 9.71
C ALA A 103 -13.51 7.60 9.45
N VAL A 104 -12.81 8.11 10.47
CA VAL A 104 -11.39 8.48 10.37
C VAL A 104 -10.49 7.29 10.66
N ASP A 105 -10.89 6.36 11.54
CA ASP A 105 -10.17 5.08 11.68
C ASP A 105 -10.19 4.28 10.37
N GLU A 106 -11.29 4.29 9.63
CA GLU A 106 -11.45 3.54 8.36
C GLU A 106 -10.68 4.13 7.17
N SER A 107 -10.30 5.40 7.22
CA SER A 107 -9.52 6.07 6.15
C SER A 107 -8.06 6.31 6.50
N ILE A 108 -7.67 6.09 7.76
CA ILE A 108 -6.27 6.10 8.21
C ILE A 108 -5.73 4.65 8.35
N SER A 109 -6.59 3.63 8.37
CA SER A 109 -6.20 2.21 8.43
C SER A 109 -5.34 1.73 7.25
N GLU A 110 -5.38 2.41 6.09
CA GLU A 110 -4.48 2.11 4.96
C GLU A 110 -2.99 2.35 5.29
N PHE A 111 -2.69 3.13 6.34
CA PHE A 111 -1.33 3.40 6.80
C PHE A 111 -1.12 2.97 8.26
N ASP A 112 -1.73 1.87 8.69
CA ASP A 112 -1.42 1.30 10.00
C ASP A 112 0.03 0.79 10.03
N THR A 113 0.94 1.63 10.52
CA THR A 113 2.35 1.29 10.70
C THR A 113 2.56 0.16 11.69
N ASN A 114 1.57 -0.16 12.53
CA ASN A 114 1.62 -1.25 13.50
C ASN A 114 1.00 -2.55 12.97
N ARG A 115 0.56 -2.57 11.72
CA ARG A 115 0.00 -3.75 11.10
C ARG A 115 1.04 -4.90 11.08
N PRO A 116 0.76 -6.07 11.68
CA PRO A 116 1.66 -7.21 11.60
C PRO A 116 1.97 -7.60 10.16
N GLY A 117 3.26 -7.73 9.84
CA GLY A 117 3.74 -8.03 8.49
C GLY A 117 3.75 -6.81 7.56
N GLY A 118 3.42 -5.62 8.07
CA GLY A 118 3.61 -4.36 7.36
C GLY A 118 5.09 -3.97 7.29
N ARG A 119 5.45 -3.05 6.40
CA ARG A 119 6.83 -2.57 6.20
C ARG A 119 7.53 -2.14 7.49
N ASP A 120 6.79 -1.49 8.38
CA ASP A 120 7.32 -0.91 9.61
C ASP A 120 7.08 -1.81 10.85
N ASN A 121 6.45 -2.97 10.67
CA ASN A 121 6.19 -3.96 11.71
C ASN A 121 6.33 -5.40 11.14
N PRO A 122 7.56 -5.84 10.81
CA PRO A 122 7.81 -7.18 10.31
C PRO A 122 7.41 -8.25 11.33
N ILE A 123 7.07 -9.44 10.84
CA ILE A 123 6.81 -10.61 11.69
C ILE A 123 7.95 -11.61 11.58
N GLU A 124 8.27 -12.26 12.69
CA GLU A 124 9.23 -13.36 12.71
C GLU A 124 8.56 -14.63 12.17
N VAL A 125 9.23 -15.33 11.26
CA VAL A 125 8.77 -16.58 10.66
C VAL A 125 9.87 -17.64 10.67
N GLU A 126 9.48 -18.90 10.82
CA GLU A 126 10.38 -20.03 10.67
C GLU A 126 10.42 -20.51 9.21
N ILE A 127 11.59 -20.95 8.76
CA ILE A 127 11.77 -21.43 7.38
C ILE A 127 10.88 -22.65 7.12
N GLY A 128 9.99 -22.50 6.14
CA GLY A 128 9.07 -23.55 5.71
C GLY A 128 7.79 -23.65 6.53
N GLU A 129 7.57 -22.80 7.53
CA GLU A 129 6.29 -22.70 8.23
C GLU A 129 5.28 -21.83 7.46
N GLU A 130 4.00 -22.07 7.73
CA GLU A 130 2.92 -21.22 7.21
C GLU A 130 2.87 -19.90 7.98
N PHE A 131 2.47 -18.83 7.30
CA PHE A 131 2.26 -17.52 7.91
C PHE A 131 1.23 -16.71 7.11
N GLU A 132 0.73 -15.62 7.68
CA GLU A 132 -0.29 -14.77 7.05
C GLU A 132 0.10 -13.30 7.15
N ILE A 133 -0.05 -12.56 6.05
CA ILE A 133 0.10 -11.10 6.01
C ILE A 133 -1.04 -10.55 5.18
N ASP A 134 -1.81 -9.61 5.74
CA ASP A 134 -2.88 -8.92 5.02
C ASP A 134 -3.92 -9.86 4.39
N GLY A 135 -4.37 -10.88 5.12
CA GLY A 135 -5.34 -11.85 4.58
C GLY A 135 -4.82 -12.64 3.38
N VAL A 136 -3.51 -12.63 3.12
CA VAL A 136 -2.83 -13.54 2.21
C VAL A 136 -2.12 -14.60 3.04
N SER A 137 -2.57 -15.84 2.87
CA SER A 137 -2.04 -17.02 3.55
C SER A 137 -0.91 -17.64 2.73
N TYR A 138 0.28 -17.77 3.33
CA TYR A 138 1.46 -18.35 2.69
C TYR A 138 1.65 -19.80 3.15
N ALA A 139 1.60 -20.73 2.20
CA ALA A 139 1.62 -22.14 2.50
C ALA A 139 2.97 -22.61 3.05
N ALA A 140 2.93 -23.54 4.02
CA ALA A 140 4.11 -24.24 4.51
C ALA A 140 4.84 -25.03 3.39
N GLY A 141 6.11 -25.35 3.65
CA GLY A 141 6.95 -26.17 2.77
C GLY A 141 7.84 -25.39 1.79
N TRP A 142 7.85 -24.06 1.88
CA TRP A 142 8.85 -23.22 1.21
C TRP A 142 10.23 -23.45 1.82
N ARG A 143 11.29 -23.16 1.06
CA ARG A 143 12.66 -23.41 1.50
C ARG A 143 13.62 -22.39 0.94
N LEU A 144 14.70 -22.14 1.67
CA LEU A 144 15.85 -21.39 1.18
C LEU A 144 16.72 -22.28 0.26
N GLU A 145 16.99 -21.83 -0.95
CA GLU A 145 17.87 -22.47 -1.92
C GLU A 145 19.17 -21.68 -2.07
N ALA A 146 20.28 -22.40 -2.15
CA ALA A 146 21.59 -21.81 -2.41
C ALA A 146 21.64 -21.26 -3.86
N PRO A 147 22.44 -20.21 -4.11
CA PRO A 147 22.55 -19.62 -5.43
C PRO A 147 23.07 -20.63 -6.45
N GLN A 148 22.55 -20.54 -7.67
CA GLN A 148 22.95 -21.40 -8.77
C GLN A 148 24.35 -21.04 -9.31
N ASN A 149 24.80 -19.79 -9.10
CA ASN A 149 26.12 -19.32 -9.49
C ASN A 149 26.73 -18.37 -8.43
N GLU A 150 27.91 -17.79 -8.70
CA GLU A 150 28.63 -16.94 -7.73
C GLU A 150 28.13 -15.48 -7.68
N TYR A 151 27.32 -15.07 -8.65
CA TYR A 151 26.76 -13.71 -8.78
C TYR A 151 25.34 -13.61 -8.22
N ASP A 152 24.66 -14.74 -8.03
CA ASP A 152 23.32 -14.81 -7.45
C ASP A 152 23.37 -14.87 -5.92
N GLY A 153 22.32 -14.36 -5.25
CA GLY A 153 22.08 -14.61 -3.83
C GLY A 153 21.27 -15.88 -3.58
N ASP A 154 21.08 -16.23 -2.31
CA ASP A 154 20.15 -17.30 -1.94
C ASP A 154 18.72 -16.93 -2.40
N SER A 155 17.90 -17.90 -2.79
CA SER A 155 16.51 -17.69 -3.23
C SER A 155 15.54 -18.47 -2.35
N ILE A 156 14.25 -18.14 -2.39
CA ILE A 156 13.21 -18.93 -1.72
C ILE A 156 12.42 -19.70 -2.79
N ALA A 157 12.29 -21.02 -2.65
CA ALA A 157 11.53 -21.85 -3.57
C ALA A 157 10.25 -22.39 -2.92
N GLY A 158 9.19 -22.50 -3.71
CA GLY A 158 7.92 -23.10 -3.30
C GLY A 158 7.06 -22.21 -2.38
N LEU A 159 7.37 -20.91 -2.28
CA LEU A 159 6.54 -19.97 -1.53
C LEU A 159 5.27 -19.66 -2.32
N ARG A 160 4.11 -20.02 -1.76
CA ARG A 160 2.81 -19.87 -2.43
C ARG A 160 1.86 -19.07 -1.55
N GLY A 161 1.36 -17.95 -2.07
CA GLY A 161 0.39 -17.10 -1.40
C GLY A 161 -1.03 -17.38 -1.90
N THR A 162 -2.00 -17.45 -0.99
CA THR A 162 -3.43 -17.59 -1.28
C THR A 162 -4.16 -16.37 -0.75
N ASN A 163 -4.86 -15.65 -1.62
CA ASN A 163 -5.61 -14.47 -1.20
C ASN A 163 -6.97 -14.90 -0.62
N GLU A 164 -7.12 -14.74 0.70
CA GLU A 164 -8.32 -15.09 1.47
C GLU A 164 -9.03 -13.85 2.05
N ARG A 165 -8.72 -12.66 1.53
CA ARG A 165 -9.34 -11.41 1.97
C ARG A 165 -10.85 -11.39 1.67
N ASP A 166 -11.63 -11.01 2.69
CA ASP A 166 -13.10 -10.95 2.62
C ASP A 166 -13.64 -9.92 1.60
N ASP A 167 -12.83 -8.93 1.21
CA ASP A 167 -13.23 -7.89 0.26
C ASP A 167 -13.20 -8.35 -1.21
N GLU A 168 -12.86 -9.62 -1.45
CA GLU A 168 -12.75 -10.29 -2.75
C GLU A 168 -11.84 -9.57 -3.76
N SER A 169 -11.01 -8.63 -3.30
CA SER A 169 -10.16 -7.81 -4.17
C SER A 169 -8.96 -8.60 -4.65
N SER A 170 -8.46 -8.29 -5.86
CA SER A 170 -7.21 -8.87 -6.35
C SER A 170 -6.03 -8.06 -5.85
N GLU A 171 -4.99 -8.72 -5.34
CA GLU A 171 -3.85 -8.07 -4.69
C GLU A 171 -2.54 -8.46 -5.39
N SER A 172 -1.65 -7.50 -5.63
CA SER A 172 -0.27 -7.79 -6.03
C SER A 172 0.58 -7.95 -4.78
N VAL A 173 1.24 -9.09 -4.63
CA VAL A 173 2.02 -9.38 -3.43
C VAL A 173 3.49 -9.08 -3.68
N SER A 174 4.12 -8.39 -2.75
CA SER A 174 5.54 -8.12 -2.73
C SER A 174 6.00 -8.22 -1.28
N LEU A 175 6.93 -9.14 -1.00
CA LEU A 175 7.45 -9.44 0.32
C LEU A 175 8.96 -9.24 0.35
N SER A 176 9.47 -8.81 1.50
CA SER A 176 10.90 -8.83 1.84
C SER A 176 11.13 -9.75 3.02
N PHE A 177 12.00 -10.75 2.84
CA PHE A 177 12.51 -11.62 3.89
C PHE A 177 13.89 -11.14 4.31
N THR A 178 13.99 -10.63 5.54
CA THR A 178 15.22 -10.15 6.16
C THR A 178 15.79 -11.26 7.04
N PHE A 179 17.01 -11.70 6.75
CA PHE A 179 17.69 -12.73 7.51
C PHE A 179 18.61 -12.08 8.54
N ILE A 180 18.43 -12.43 9.80
CA ILE A 180 19.13 -11.83 10.93
C ILE A 180 20.04 -12.88 11.55
N GLY A 181 21.33 -12.56 11.62
CA GLY A 181 22.35 -13.42 12.23
C GLY A 181 22.61 -13.07 13.69
N ALA A 182 23.78 -13.50 14.17
CA ALA A 182 24.24 -13.18 15.51
C ALA A 182 24.32 -11.66 15.75
N ASP A 183 24.13 -11.26 17.01
CA ASP A 183 24.17 -9.86 17.47
C ASP A 183 23.11 -8.96 16.80
N ASP A 184 22.00 -9.55 16.30
CA ASP A 184 20.88 -8.82 15.69
C ASP A 184 21.24 -8.09 14.39
N VAL A 185 22.24 -8.61 13.66
CA VAL A 185 22.74 -8.02 12.42
C VAL A 185 22.05 -8.63 11.20
N GLU A 186 21.53 -7.77 10.32
CA GLU A 186 21.05 -8.21 9.00
C GLU A 186 22.20 -8.80 8.17
N ILE A 187 22.06 -10.07 7.80
CA ILE A 187 23.02 -10.79 6.95
C ILE A 187 22.48 -11.01 5.52
N GLY A 188 21.17 -10.85 5.31
CA GLY A 188 20.46 -11.32 4.12
C GLY A 188 19.18 -10.56 3.82
N GLU A 189 18.86 -10.37 2.53
CA GLU A 189 17.51 -10.01 2.10
C GLU A 189 17.14 -10.86 0.86
N VAL A 190 15.95 -11.47 0.87
CA VAL A 190 15.32 -12.12 -0.29
C VAL A 190 14.00 -11.42 -0.57
N ARG A 191 13.80 -10.99 -1.81
CA ARG A 191 12.55 -10.32 -2.23
C ARG A 191 11.71 -11.28 -3.04
N CYS A 192 10.44 -11.40 -2.67
CA CYS A 192 9.47 -12.25 -3.34
C CYS A 192 8.36 -11.40 -3.92
N ARG A 193 7.89 -11.70 -5.13
CA ARG A 193 6.77 -11.01 -5.76
C ARG A 193 5.87 -11.99 -6.52
N SER A 194 4.58 -11.68 -6.60
CA SER A 194 3.71 -12.34 -7.58
C SER A 194 4.03 -11.85 -9.00
N ASP A 195 3.81 -12.69 -10.01
CA ASP A 195 3.94 -12.33 -11.42
C ASP A 195 2.81 -11.38 -11.86
N GLY A 196 1.69 -11.41 -11.14
CA GLY A 196 0.55 -10.53 -11.34
C GLY A 196 -0.21 -10.23 -10.06
N THR A 197 -1.54 -10.28 -10.15
CA THR A 197 -2.43 -10.12 -9.01
C THR A 197 -3.06 -11.46 -8.64
N ILE A 198 -3.07 -11.78 -7.35
CA ILE A 198 -3.72 -12.97 -6.81
C ILE A 198 -5.20 -12.65 -6.59
N SER A 199 -6.07 -13.20 -7.43
CA SER A 199 -7.52 -13.07 -7.23
C SER A 199 -7.98 -13.83 -5.99
N HIS A 200 -9.05 -13.36 -5.33
CA HIS A 200 -9.62 -14.00 -4.16
C HIS A 200 -9.87 -15.50 -4.35
N GLY A 201 -9.50 -16.29 -3.34
CA GLY A 201 -9.56 -17.75 -3.32
C GLY A 201 -8.54 -18.46 -4.22
N ASN A 202 -7.66 -17.74 -4.91
CA ASN A 202 -6.63 -18.34 -5.76
C ASN A 202 -5.27 -18.33 -5.07
N THR A 203 -4.44 -19.29 -5.47
CA THR A 203 -3.06 -19.44 -5.02
C THR A 203 -2.10 -19.15 -6.15
N GLU A 204 -1.07 -18.34 -5.89
CA GLU A 204 0.02 -18.06 -6.81
C GLU A 204 1.37 -18.43 -6.17
N GLU A 205 2.32 -18.90 -6.97
CA GLU A 205 3.71 -19.09 -6.53
C GLU A 205 4.49 -17.79 -6.73
N LEU A 206 5.25 -17.38 -5.73
CA LEU A 206 6.00 -16.13 -5.78
C LEU A 206 7.40 -16.36 -6.38
N ASP A 207 7.84 -15.42 -7.20
CA ASP A 207 9.21 -15.32 -7.73
C ASP A 207 10.09 -14.63 -6.70
N CYS A 208 11.12 -15.33 -6.21
CA CYS A 208 11.93 -14.92 -5.07
C CYS A 208 13.41 -14.90 -5.40
N ASP A 209 14.05 -13.75 -5.25
CA ASP A 209 15.47 -13.55 -5.52
C ASP A 209 16.18 -12.81 -4.37
N GLY A 210 17.31 -13.34 -3.93
CA GLY A 210 18.22 -12.66 -3.02
C GLY A 210 19.42 -12.04 -3.73
N ASN A 211 20.03 -11.04 -3.10
CA ASN A 211 21.22 -10.35 -3.62
C ASN A 211 22.55 -10.82 -3.01
N LYS A 212 22.50 -11.64 -1.96
CA LYS A 212 23.66 -12.17 -1.23
C LYS A 212 23.33 -13.55 -0.63
N ARG A 213 24.36 -14.27 -0.19
CA ARG A 213 24.19 -15.51 0.58
C ARG A 213 23.77 -15.18 2.01
N VAL A 214 22.83 -15.93 2.56
CA VAL A 214 22.20 -15.65 3.87
C VAL A 214 22.41 -16.78 4.89
N GLY A 215 23.34 -17.69 4.63
CA GLY A 215 23.67 -18.80 5.53
C GLY A 215 24.06 -18.35 6.95
N GLY A 216 23.51 -19.04 7.95
CA GLY A 216 23.80 -18.77 9.37
C GLY A 216 22.83 -17.79 10.05
N ALA A 217 21.65 -17.58 9.48
CA ALA A 217 20.58 -16.81 10.14
C ALA A 217 20.10 -17.49 11.43
N GLU A 218 19.86 -16.69 12.46
CA GLU A 218 19.24 -17.12 13.73
C GLU A 218 17.72 -16.98 13.68
N ARG A 219 17.21 -15.95 12.98
CA ARG A 219 15.78 -15.76 12.68
C ARG A 219 15.55 -15.11 11.32
N VAL A 220 14.32 -15.20 10.84
CA VAL A 220 13.87 -14.58 9.59
C VAL A 220 12.69 -13.67 9.90
N GLU A 221 12.77 -12.44 9.45
CA GLU A 221 11.69 -11.46 9.54
C GLU A 221 11.09 -11.27 8.14
N VAL A 222 9.77 -11.18 8.04
CA VAL A 222 9.06 -10.94 6.78
C VAL A 222 8.15 -9.73 6.88
N ALA A 223 8.15 -8.92 5.83
CA ALA A 223 7.29 -7.75 5.70
C ALA A 223 6.82 -7.56 4.26
N ALA A 224 5.63 -6.98 4.09
CA ALA A 224 5.15 -6.48 2.81
C ALA A 224 5.99 -5.28 2.35
N SER A 225 6.44 -5.32 1.09
CA SER A 225 7.20 -4.25 0.43
C SER A 225 6.41 -3.65 -0.73
N TYR A 226 5.74 -2.53 -0.48
CA TYR A 226 5.03 -1.73 -1.48
C TYR A 226 5.96 -0.87 -2.33
#